data_AF-A0A934U907-F1
#
_entry.id   AF-A0A934U907-F1
#
_cell.length_a   1.000
_cell.length_b   1.000
_cell.length_c   1.000
_cell.angle_alpha   90.00
_cell.angle_beta   90.00
_cell.angle_gamma   90.00
#
_symmetry.space_group_name_H-M   'P 1'
#
loop_
_entity.id
_entity.type
_entity.pdbx_description
1 polymer ?
#
loop_
_entity_poly.entity_id
_entity_poly.type
_entity_poly.pdbx_seq_one_letter_code
_entity_poly.pdbx_strand_id
1 'polypeptide(L)'
;MDKQAAGQLADVHLDEWRRNATYADLAYADDNQSSTKQEISAGGVTYTVESTVWREQGEQVYTMAVRVSEAGKRSFFGKSVSRYGRMHPDGRFVLGL
;
A
#
# COMPACT_ATOMS: atom_id res chain seq x y z
N MET A 1 -13.44 -11.83 -6.21
CA MET A 1 -12.07 -11.57 -5.75
C MET A 1 -11.62 -12.66 -4.80
N ASP A 2 -10.49 -13.29 -5.14
CA ASP A 2 -9.73 -14.13 -4.23
C ASP A 2 -9.02 -13.23 -3.20
N LYS A 3 -9.40 -13.37 -1.92
CA LYS A 3 -8.85 -12.57 -0.84
C LYS A 3 -7.42 -12.98 -0.47
N GLN A 4 -7.05 -14.24 -0.71
CA GLN A 4 -5.70 -14.73 -0.43
C GLN A 4 -4.71 -14.14 -1.44
N ALA A 5 -5.04 -14.23 -2.73
CA ALA A 5 -4.23 -13.62 -3.78
C ALA A 5 -4.13 -12.09 -3.60
N ALA A 6 -5.26 -11.41 -3.33
CA ALA A 6 -5.27 -9.96 -3.07
C ALA A 6 -4.45 -9.57 -1.83
N GLY A 7 -4.51 -10.37 -0.76
CA GLY A 7 -3.70 -10.17 0.44
C GLY A 7 -2.21 -10.33 0.16
N GLN A 8 -1.82 -11.38 -0.57
CA GLN A 8 -0.43 -11.61 -0.96
C GLN A 8 0.10 -10.45 -1.82
N LEU A 9 -0.69 -9.94 -2.77
CA LEU A 9 -0.31 -8.77 -3.57
C LEU A 9 -0.09 -7.52 -2.69
N ALA A 10 -0.97 -7.29 -1.72
CA ALA A 10 -0.83 -6.18 -0.79
C ALA A 10 0.43 -6.31 0.08
N ASP A 11 0.71 -7.52 0.58
CA ASP A 11 1.88 -7.80 1.41
C ASP A 11 3.20 -7.64 0.63
N VAL A 12 3.22 -8.08 -0.64
CA VAL A 12 4.38 -7.91 -1.53
C VAL A 12 4.68 -6.42 -1.76
N HIS A 13 3.67 -5.61 -2.07
CA HIS A 13 3.89 -4.17 -2.30
C HIS A 13 4.34 -3.44 -1.03
N LEU A 14 3.83 -3.82 0.15
CA LEU A 14 4.32 -3.27 1.41
C LEU A 14 5.78 -3.66 1.68
N ASP A 15 6.16 -4.91 1.39
CA ASP A 15 7.56 -5.34 1.57
C ASP A 15 8.50 -4.68 0.55
N GLU A 16 8.05 -4.47 -0.68
CA GLU A 16 8.80 -3.71 -1.68
C GLU A 16 9.01 -2.26 -1.23
N TRP A 17 7.97 -1.60 -0.72
CA TRP A 17 8.10 -0.26 -0.16
C TRP A 17 9.05 -0.24 1.04
N ARG A 18 8.92 -1.18 1.97
CA ARG A 18 9.82 -1.31 3.13
C ARG A 18 11.29 -1.40 2.72
N ARG A 19 11.59 -2.15 1.66
CA ARG A 19 12.97 -2.37 1.20
C ARG A 19 13.53 -1.18 0.44
N ASN A 20 12.69 -0.47 -0.31
CA ASN A 20 13.12 0.58 -1.24
C ASN A 20 13.00 2.00 -0.67
N ALA A 21 12.09 2.24 0.26
CA ALA A 21 11.89 3.55 0.86
C ALA A 21 12.74 3.71 2.12
N THR A 22 13.47 4.82 2.21
CA THR A 22 14.11 5.25 3.46
C THR A 22 13.32 6.38 4.10
N TYR A 23 13.43 6.54 5.42
CA TYR A 23 12.80 7.67 6.10
C TYR A 23 13.31 9.02 5.57
N ALA A 24 14.59 9.11 5.23
CA ALA A 24 15.17 10.34 4.68
C ALA A 24 14.56 10.70 3.32
N ASP A 25 14.33 9.71 2.44
CA ASP A 25 13.68 9.93 1.15
C ASP A 25 12.23 10.38 1.32
N LEU A 26 11.51 9.78 2.25
CA LEU A 26 10.11 10.14 2.57
C LEU A 26 10.01 11.55 3.17
N ALA A 27 10.95 11.93 4.04
CA ALA A 27 11.02 13.26 4.64
C ALA A 27 11.50 14.34 3.66
N TYR A 28 12.33 13.97 2.68
CA TYR A 28 12.75 14.88 1.62
C TYR A 28 11.64 15.11 0.59
N ALA A 29 10.92 14.04 0.23
CA ALA A 29 9.83 14.06 -0.73
C ALA A 29 8.50 14.58 -0.15
N ASP A 30 8.51 15.40 0.90
CA ASP A 30 7.36 15.88 1.71
C ASP A 30 6.37 16.79 0.93
N ASP A 31 6.12 16.47 -0.34
CA ASP A 31 4.84 16.73 -0.96
C ASP A 31 3.81 15.75 -0.37
N ASN A 32 2.68 16.33 0.05
CA ASN A 32 1.51 15.64 0.60
C ASN A 32 1.17 14.30 -0.07
N GLN A 33 0.51 13.43 0.70
CA GLN A 33 -0.13 12.17 0.30
C GLN A 33 0.11 11.75 -1.18
N SER A 34 1.07 10.86 -1.40
CA SER A 34 1.31 10.30 -2.74
C SER A 34 0.48 9.04 -2.94
N SER A 35 -0.19 8.92 -4.10
CA SER A 35 -0.96 7.71 -4.45
C SER A 35 -0.55 7.19 -5.82
N THR A 36 -0.23 5.89 -5.90
CA THR A 36 0.07 5.18 -7.14
C THR A 36 -0.96 4.08 -7.37
N LYS A 37 -1.20 3.75 -8.65
CA LYS A 37 -2.16 2.73 -9.07
C LYS A 37 -1.53 1.85 -10.13
N GLN A 38 -1.64 0.54 -9.94
CA GLN A 38 -1.10 -0.47 -10.85
C GLN A 38 -2.13 -1.57 -11.09
N GLU A 39 -2.16 -2.11 -12.32
CA GLU A 39 -2.96 -3.30 -12.62
C GLU A 39 -2.04 -4.53 -12.74
N ILE A 40 -2.42 -5.61 -12.06
CA ILE A 40 -1.64 -6.86 -12.00
C ILE A 40 -2.57 -8.02 -12.33
N SER A 41 -2.18 -8.86 -13.28
CA SER A 41 -2.91 -10.09 -13.59
C SER A 41 -2.31 -11.27 -12.85
N ALA A 42 -3.11 -11.95 -12.01
CA ALA A 42 -2.71 -13.12 -11.24
C ALA A 42 -3.81 -14.19 -11.32
N GLY A 43 -3.44 -15.41 -11.71
CA GLY A 43 -4.39 -16.54 -11.80
C GLY A 43 -5.56 -16.28 -12.76
N GLY A 44 -5.36 -15.52 -13.84
CA GLY A 44 -6.40 -15.17 -14.81
C GLY A 44 -7.37 -14.06 -14.36
N VAL A 45 -7.13 -13.44 -13.20
CA VAL A 45 -7.89 -12.31 -12.68
C VAL A 45 -7.01 -11.07 -12.69
N THR A 46 -7.51 -9.96 -13.23
CA THR A 46 -6.83 -8.66 -13.14
C THR A 46 -7.21 -7.97 -11.84
N TYR A 47 -6.22 -7.55 -11.08
CA TYR A 47 -6.34 -6.79 -9.84
C TYR A 47 -5.84 -5.38 -10.04
N THR A 48 -6.49 -4.42 -9.41
CA THR A 48 -6.01 -3.06 -9.24
C THR A 48 -5.40 -2.94 -7.85
N VAL A 49 -4.12 -2.57 -7.80
CA VAL A 49 -3.38 -2.25 -6.57
C VAL A 49 -3.21 -0.74 -6.48
N GLU A 50 -3.76 -0.16 -5.43
CA GLU A 50 -3.65 1.26 -5.10
C GLU A 50 -2.79 1.40 -3.86
N SER A 51 -1.67 2.13 -3.98
CA SER A 51 -0.75 2.37 -2.87
C SER A 51 -0.76 3.85 -2.52
N THR A 52 -1.00 4.18 -1.26
CA THR A 52 -1.05 5.55 -0.77
C THR A 52 -0.06 5.71 0.37
N VAL A 53 0.84 6.68 0.27
CA VAL A 53 1.81 7.03 1.31
C VAL A 53 1.48 8.41 1.84
N TRP A 54 1.42 8.57 3.17
CA TRP A 54 1.21 9.87 3.82
C TRP A 54 1.98 9.97 5.13
N ARG A 55 2.21 11.20 5.58
CA ARG A 55 2.72 11.48 6.91
C ARG A 55 1.57 11.54 7.91
N GLU A 56 1.70 10.84 9.03
CA GLU A 56 0.70 10.89 10.11
C GLU A 56 0.73 12.26 10.80
N GLN A 57 -0.46 12.86 11.01
CA GLN A 57 -0.55 14.18 11.61
C GLN A 57 -0.10 14.16 13.08
N GLY A 58 0.78 15.09 13.46
CA GLY A 58 1.30 15.17 14.81
C GLY A 58 2.39 14.13 15.13
N GLU A 59 2.70 13.22 14.20
CA GLU A 59 3.77 12.25 14.35
C GLU A 59 4.82 12.41 13.25
N GLN A 60 6.03 11.94 13.54
CA GLN A 60 7.10 11.82 12.56
C GLN A 60 7.07 10.42 11.96
N VAL A 61 5.90 9.96 11.52
CA VAL A 61 5.68 8.61 11.00
C VAL A 61 5.09 8.71 9.61
N TYR A 62 5.60 7.90 8.70
CA TYR A 62 5.04 7.75 7.35
C TYR A 62 4.30 6.43 7.26
N THR A 63 3.07 6.48 6.76
CA THR A 63 2.21 5.31 6.61
C THR A 63 1.97 5.06 5.14
N MET A 64 2.16 3.81 4.72
CA MET A 64 1.69 3.32 3.44
C MET A 64 0.46 2.44 3.66
N ALA A 65 -0.61 2.71 2.94
CA ALA A 65 -1.70 1.76 2.74
C ALA A 65 -1.66 1.20 1.32
N VAL A 66 -1.86 -0.10 1.20
CA VAL A 66 -2.05 -0.80 -0.06
C VAL A 66 -3.46 -1.37 -0.08
N ARG A 67 -4.24 -0.99 -1.07
CA ARG A 67 -5.58 -1.49 -1.35
C ARG A 67 -5.55 -2.30 -2.64
N VAL A 68 -5.96 -3.55 -2.56
CA VAL A 68 -6.09 -4.44 -3.72
C VAL A 68 -7.56 -4.74 -3.98
N SER A 69 -7.99 -4.53 -5.22
CA SER A 69 -9.35 -4.79 -5.69
C SER A 69 -9.33 -5.53 -7.03
N GLU A 70 -10.42 -6.19 -7.40
CA GLU A 70 -10.53 -6.84 -8.72
C GLU A 70 -10.88 -5.78 -9.78
N ALA A 71 -10.10 -5.70 -10.87
CA ALA A 71 -10.32 -4.75 -11.95
C ALA A 71 -11.60 -5.10 -12.75
N GLY A 72 -12.30 -4.07 -13.27
CA GLY A 72 -13.43 -4.25 -14.19
C GLY A 72 -14.77 -4.66 -13.57
N LYS A 73 -14.86 -4.99 -12.28
CA LYS A 73 -16.15 -5.18 -11.61
C LYS A 73 -16.68 -3.83 -11.11
N ARG A 74 -17.72 -3.30 -11.78
CA ARG A 74 -18.65 -2.28 -11.25
C ARG A 74 -19.37 -2.84 -10.01
N SER A 75 -18.69 -2.94 -8.89
CA SER A 75 -19.29 -3.37 -7.64
C SER A 75 -19.41 -2.18 -6.71
N PHE A 76 -20.65 -1.74 -6.49
CA PHE A 76 -21.01 -0.75 -5.47
C PHE A 76 -20.60 -1.19 -4.04
N PHE A 77 -20.11 -2.43 -3.87
CA PHE A 77 -19.51 -2.99 -2.65
C PHE A 77 -18.26 -3.82 -2.99
N GLY A 78 -17.35 -3.26 -3.80
CA GLY A 78 -16.13 -3.94 -4.25
C GLY A 78 -15.36 -4.55 -3.08
N LYS A 79 -15.33 -5.88 -3.01
CA LYS A 79 -14.48 -6.63 -2.07
C LYS A 79 -13.04 -6.21 -2.35
N SER A 80 -12.42 -5.48 -1.43
CA SER A 80 -11.00 -5.15 -1.47
C SER A 80 -10.30 -5.71 -0.24
N VAL A 81 -9.01 -5.98 -0.38
CA VAL A 81 -8.12 -6.23 0.76
C VAL A 81 -7.29 -4.97 0.94
N SER A 82 -7.18 -4.50 2.18
CA SER A 82 -6.30 -3.41 2.55
C SER A 82 -5.26 -3.90 3.54
N ARG A 83 -4.03 -3.46 3.35
CA ARG A 83 -2.91 -3.64 4.29
C ARG A 83 -2.24 -2.31 4.50
N TYR A 84 -1.57 -2.14 5.62
CA TYR A 84 -0.81 -0.92 5.88
C TYR A 84 0.48 -1.22 6.62
N GLY A 85 1.45 -0.33 6.47
CA GLY A 85 2.76 -0.38 7.10
C GLY A 85 3.22 1.02 7.48
N ARG A 86 3.98 1.13 8.57
CA ARG A 86 4.45 2.39 9.14
C ARG A 86 5.97 2.43 9.17
N MET A 87 6.55 3.52 8.72
CA MET A 87 7.97 3.83 8.77
C MET A 87 8.22 4.92 9.81
N HIS A 88 9.03 4.59 10.82
CA HIS A 88 9.40 5.48 11.91
C HIS A 88 10.74 6.19 11.63
N PRO A 89 11.06 7.29 12.35
CA PRO A 89 12.30 8.07 12.15
C PRO A 89 13.59 7.28 12.39
N ASP A 90 13.50 6.24 13.23
CA ASP A 90 14.60 5.31 13.54
C ASP A 90 14.83 4.29 12.41
N GLY A 91 14.10 4.39 11.29
CA GLY A 91 14.15 3.45 10.17
C GLY A 91 13.41 2.15 10.42
N ARG A 92 12.70 2.03 11.55
CA ARG A 92 11.91 0.84 11.87
C ARG A 92 10.62 0.82 11.04
N PHE A 93 10.36 -0.33 10.44
CA PHE A 93 9.10 -0.61 9.76
C PHE A 93 8.19 -1.50 10.60
N VAL A 94 6.92 -1.13 10.74
CA VAL A 94 5.90 -1.86 11.50
C VAL A 94 4.69 -2.13 10.61
N LEU A 95 4.35 -3.40 10.42
CA LEU A 95 3.09 -3.79 9.76
C LEU A 95 1.90 -3.42 10.65
N GLY A 96 0.89 -2.84 10.03
CA GLY A 96 -0.41 -2.58 10.63
C GLY A 96 -1.39 -3.74 10.45
N LEU A 97 -2.35 -3.86 11.39
CA LEU A 97 -3.39 -4.90 11.40
C LEU A 97 -4.70 -4.45 10.75
#